data_AF-A0A3A5WJ17-F1
#
_entry.id   AF-A0A3A5WJ17-F1
#
_cell.length_a   1.000
_cell.length_b   1.000
_cell.length_c   1.000
_cell.angle_alpha   90.00
_cell.angle_beta   90.00
_cell.angle_gamma   90.00
#
_symmetry.space_group_name_H-M   'P 1'
#
loop_
_entity.id
_entity.type
_entity.pdbx_description
1 polymer ?
#
loop_
_entity_poly.entity_id
_entity_poly.type
_entity_poly.pdbx_seq_one_letter_code
_entity_poly.pdbx_strand_id
1 'polypeptide(L)'
;LKFCTAHYKDAGQLRHRFKRRATVTMRPYEVLSEDDTLLFGAIPCPAEHAESDLAELREALGLAERWARWDATHQRLEFPLSAAEAIADEMDVPVMAVEVHPTHERLEVGVVHLNAHR
;
A
#
# COMPACT_ATOMS: atom_id res chain seq x y z
N LEU A 1 34.47 25.78 -16.54
CA LEU A 1 33.82 24.86 -15.58
C LEU A 1 32.37 25.29 -15.39
N LYS A 2 31.39 24.48 -15.84
CA LYS A 2 29.99 24.64 -15.46
C LYS A 2 29.72 23.67 -14.31
N PHE A 3 29.64 24.18 -13.09
CA PHE A 3 29.16 23.40 -11.96
C PHE A 3 27.64 23.24 -12.13
N CYS A 4 27.22 22.10 -12.67
CA CYS A 4 25.82 21.70 -12.62
C CYS A 4 25.54 21.18 -11.21
N THR A 5 24.68 21.88 -10.48
CA THR A 5 24.01 21.42 -9.25
C THR A 5 23.04 20.27 -9.61
N ALA A 6 23.57 19.12 -10.04
CA ALA A 6 22.80 17.99 -10.53
C ALA A 6 21.94 17.36 -9.42
N HIS A 7 22.44 17.32 -8.17
CA HIS A 7 21.71 16.75 -7.03
C HIS A 7 20.37 17.43 -6.73
N TYR A 8 20.27 18.76 -6.86
CA TYR A 8 19.02 19.48 -6.57
C TYR A 8 17.99 19.36 -7.70
N LYS A 9 18.43 19.16 -8.95
CA LYS A 9 17.53 18.96 -10.10
C LYS A 9 17.04 17.52 -10.23
N ASP A 10 17.84 16.54 -9.82
CA ASP A 10 17.45 15.12 -9.87
C ASP A 10 16.35 14.78 -8.85
N ALA A 11 16.44 15.27 -7.61
CA ALA A 11 15.40 15.01 -6.60
C ALA A 11 14.04 15.60 -7.01
N GLY A 12 14.02 16.84 -7.53
CA GLY A 12 12.79 17.47 -8.02
C GLY A 12 12.22 16.83 -9.28
N GLN A 13 13.07 16.41 -10.24
CA GLN A 13 12.60 15.68 -11.43
C GLN A 13 12.04 14.30 -11.09
N LEU A 14 12.67 13.57 -10.16
CA LEU A 14 12.21 12.25 -9.73
C LEU A 14 10.87 12.35 -8.98
N ARG A 15 10.71 13.32 -8.07
CA ARG A 15 9.44 13.60 -7.38
C ARG A 15 8.29 13.84 -8.37
N HIS A 16 8.50 14.72 -9.37
CA HIS A 16 7.47 14.97 -10.38
C HIS A 16 7.15 13.75 -11.26
N ARG A 17 8.12 12.85 -11.50
CA ARG A 17 7.89 11.58 -12.21
C ARG A 17 7.10 10.58 -11.37
N PHE A 18 7.41 10.44 -10.08
CA PHE A 18 6.68 9.55 -9.17
C PHE A 18 5.23 9.99 -8.99
N LYS A 19 4.99 11.29 -8.79
CA LYS A 19 3.62 11.84 -8.73
C LYS A 19 2.80 11.54 -9.98
N ARG A 20 3.37 11.75 -11.17
CA ARG A 20 2.70 11.39 -12.44
C ARG A 20 2.46 9.89 -12.60
N ARG A 21 3.42 9.07 -12.16
CA ARG A 21 3.29 7.61 -12.26
C ARG A 21 2.23 7.09 -11.29
N ALA A 22 2.23 7.56 -10.04
CA ALA A 22 1.19 7.30 -9.06
C ALA A 22 -0.20 7.59 -9.63
N THR A 23 -0.41 8.74 -10.27
CA THR A 23 -1.73 9.05 -10.88
C THR A 23 -2.20 8.08 -11.97
N VAL A 24 -1.31 7.23 -12.51
CA VAL A 24 -1.63 6.26 -13.58
C VAL A 24 -1.60 4.82 -13.08
N THR A 25 -0.74 4.48 -12.12
CA THR A 25 -0.49 3.09 -11.67
C THR A 25 -1.10 2.76 -10.31
N MET A 26 -1.58 3.77 -9.58
CA MET A 26 -2.15 3.60 -8.24
C MET A 26 -3.46 2.81 -8.32
N ARG A 27 -3.62 1.88 -7.37
CA ARG A 27 -4.87 1.14 -7.20
C ARG A 27 -5.90 2.03 -6.48
N PRO A 28 -7.21 1.76 -6.62
CA PRO A 28 -8.25 2.63 -6.06
C PRO A 28 -8.17 2.87 -4.55
N TYR A 29 -7.61 1.90 -3.81
CA TYR A 29 -7.50 1.93 -2.35
C TYR A 29 -6.17 2.51 -1.83
N GLU A 30 -5.24 2.85 -2.73
CA GLU A 30 -3.92 3.34 -2.37
C GLU A 30 -3.93 4.87 -2.22
N VAL A 31 -3.14 5.37 -1.27
CA VAL A 31 -3.00 6.80 -0.98
C VAL A 31 -1.59 7.26 -1.30
N LEU A 32 -1.45 8.36 -2.04
CA LEU A 32 -0.16 8.99 -2.31
C LEU A 32 0.31 9.79 -1.07
N SER A 33 1.48 9.47 -0.54
CA SER A 33 2.11 10.18 0.59
C SER A 33 2.79 11.48 0.16
N GLU A 34 3.27 12.27 1.13
CA GLU A 34 4.06 13.48 0.89
C GLU A 34 5.45 13.20 0.26
N ASP A 35 5.95 11.98 0.43
CA ASP A 35 7.22 11.51 -0.11
C ASP A 35 7.06 10.83 -1.48
N ASP A 36 5.91 11.02 -2.12
CA ASP A 36 5.57 10.48 -3.44
C ASP A 36 5.61 8.93 -3.47
N THR A 37 5.26 8.29 -2.34
CA THR A 37 5.09 6.82 -2.17
C THR A 37 3.62 6.45 -2.02
N LEU A 38 3.28 5.16 -2.15
CA LEU A 38 1.92 4.66 -2.07
C LEU A 38 1.71 3.92 -0.75
N LEU A 39 0.68 4.31 -0.01
CA LEU A 39 0.27 3.74 1.27
C LEU A 39 -1.03 2.94 1.12
N PHE A 40 -1.11 1.79 1.80
CA PHE A 40 -2.32 0.97 1.90
C PHE A 40 -2.28 0.10 3.17
N GLY A 41 -3.45 -0.43 3.54
CA GLY A 41 -3.58 -1.38 4.63
C GLY A 41 -3.35 -2.81 4.17
N ALA A 42 -2.82 -3.66 5.05
CA ALA A 42 -2.65 -5.07 4.76
C ALA A 42 -2.81 -5.99 5.98
N ILE A 43 -3.28 -7.22 5.72
CA ILE A 43 -3.35 -8.31 6.71
C ILE A 43 -2.76 -9.60 6.11
N PRO A 44 -1.94 -10.38 6.84
CA PRO A 44 -1.42 -11.65 6.36
C PRO A 44 -2.55 -12.61 5.99
N CYS A 45 -2.43 -13.28 4.85
CA CYS A 45 -3.43 -14.23 4.39
C CYS A 45 -2.77 -15.27 3.47
N PRO A 46 -2.67 -16.55 3.91
CA PRO A 46 -2.08 -17.61 3.11
C PRO A 46 -2.94 -17.92 1.89
N ALA A 47 -2.33 -18.50 0.86
CA ALA A 47 -3.00 -18.76 -0.42
C ALA A 47 -4.23 -19.68 -0.29
N GLU A 48 -4.24 -20.58 0.69
CA GLU A 48 -5.34 -21.50 0.97
C GLU A 48 -6.63 -20.82 1.43
N HIS A 49 -6.52 -19.61 1.99
CA HIS A 49 -7.66 -18.82 2.50
C HIS A 49 -7.89 -17.53 1.70
N ALA A 50 -7.05 -17.25 0.69
CA ALA A 50 -7.06 -15.99 -0.05
C ALA A 50 -8.43 -15.60 -0.64
N GLU A 51 -9.15 -16.56 -1.23
CA GLU A 51 -10.43 -16.28 -1.86
C GLU A 51 -11.55 -16.05 -0.82
N SER A 52 -11.61 -16.90 0.20
CA SER A 52 -12.62 -16.78 1.27
C SER A 52 -12.43 -15.51 2.08
N ASP A 53 -11.20 -15.24 2.53
CA ASP A 53 -10.89 -14.13 3.42
C ASP A 53 -11.03 -12.79 2.67
N LEU A 54 -10.68 -12.75 1.38
CA LEU A 54 -10.90 -11.56 0.56
C LEU A 54 -12.39 -11.26 0.39
N ALA A 55 -13.23 -12.29 0.21
CA ALA A 55 -14.67 -12.12 0.10
C ALA A 55 -15.27 -11.63 1.42
N GLU A 56 -14.89 -12.26 2.54
CA GLU A 56 -15.33 -11.88 3.89
C GLU A 56 -14.90 -10.45 4.23
N LEU A 57 -13.63 -10.09 3.99
CA LEU A 57 -13.10 -8.74 4.22
C LEU A 57 -13.91 -7.69 3.45
N ARG A 58 -14.24 -7.98 2.18
CA ARG A 58 -15.00 -7.05 1.33
C ARG A 58 -16.44 -6.90 1.81
N GLU A 59 -17.07 -7.98 2.25
CA GLU A 59 -18.42 -7.93 2.80
C GLU A 59 -18.45 -7.16 4.12
N ALA A 60 -17.58 -7.52 5.06
CA ALA A 60 -17.48 -6.91 6.39
C ALA A 60 -17.22 -5.40 6.32
N LEU A 61 -16.37 -4.96 5.39
CA LEU A 61 -16.00 -3.55 5.21
C LEU A 61 -16.83 -2.81 4.16
N GLY A 62 -17.78 -3.49 3.49
CA GLY A 62 -18.59 -2.90 2.42
C GLY A 62 -17.76 -2.42 1.21
N LEU A 63 -16.65 -3.11 0.91
CA LEU A 63 -15.72 -2.72 -0.16
C LEU A 63 -16.15 -3.27 -1.52
N ALA A 64 -16.11 -2.39 -2.54
CA ALA A 64 -16.27 -2.81 -3.92
C ALA A 64 -15.07 -3.65 -4.39
N GLU A 65 -15.23 -4.39 -5.48
CA GLU A 65 -14.23 -5.37 -5.96
C GLU A 65 -12.82 -4.83 -6.13
N ARG A 66 -12.69 -3.61 -6.63
CA ARG A 66 -11.39 -3.03 -6.92
C ARG A 66 -10.71 -2.39 -5.70
N TRP A 67 -11.37 -2.42 -4.54
CA TRP A 67 -10.91 -1.79 -3.31
C TRP A 67 -10.17 -2.74 -2.37
N ALA A 68 -10.14 -4.04 -2.66
CA ALA A 68 -9.30 -4.98 -1.95
C ALA A 68 -8.74 -6.02 -2.92
N ARG A 69 -7.58 -6.60 -2.61
CA ARG A 69 -7.02 -7.71 -3.39
C ARG A 69 -6.18 -8.62 -2.51
N TRP A 70 -5.92 -9.82 -2.99
CA TRP A 70 -4.86 -10.66 -2.45
C TRP A 70 -3.55 -10.45 -3.24
N ASP A 71 -2.45 -10.25 -2.52
CA ASP A 71 -1.10 -10.22 -3.06
C ASP A 71 -0.42 -11.57 -2.83
N ALA A 72 -0.26 -12.34 -3.92
CA ALA A 72 0.40 -13.64 -3.90
C ALA A 72 1.89 -13.56 -3.53
N THR A 73 2.57 -12.47 -3.85
CA THR A 73 4.01 -12.33 -3.59
C THR A 73 4.29 -12.16 -2.10
N HIS A 74 3.45 -11.38 -1.41
CA HIS A 74 3.60 -11.10 0.02
C HIS A 74 2.65 -11.91 0.90
N GLN A 75 1.79 -12.75 0.31
CA GLN A 75 0.75 -13.55 0.98
C GLN A 75 -0.08 -12.72 1.96
N ARG A 76 -0.69 -11.64 1.46
CA ARG A 76 -1.48 -10.70 2.26
C ARG A 76 -2.67 -10.16 1.48
N LEU A 77 -3.73 -9.80 2.19
CA LEU A 77 -4.80 -8.97 1.64
C LEU A 77 -4.37 -7.50 1.72
N GLU A 78 -4.61 -6.75 0.65
CA GLU A 78 -4.33 -5.32 0.55
C GLU A 78 -5.64 -4.57 0.33
N PHE A 79 -5.86 -3.49 1.09
CA PHE A 79 -7.12 -2.74 1.14
C PHE A 79 -6.88 -1.31 1.65
N PRO A 80 -7.90 -0.43 1.80
CA PRO A 80 -7.67 0.96 2.18
C PRO A 80 -7.02 1.08 3.55
N LEU A 81 -6.03 1.98 3.66
CA LEU A 81 -5.36 2.25 4.94
C LEU A 81 -6.36 2.68 6.02
N SER A 82 -7.31 3.56 5.68
CA SER A 82 -8.33 4.02 6.64
C SER A 82 -9.23 2.89 7.16
N ALA A 83 -9.47 1.86 6.34
CA ALA A 83 -10.22 0.69 6.78
C ALA A 83 -9.36 -0.22 7.65
N ALA A 84 -8.06 -0.34 7.37
CA ALA A 84 -7.13 -1.09 8.22
C ALA A 84 -6.99 -0.45 9.60
N GLU A 85 -6.88 0.89 9.66
CA GLU A 85 -6.88 1.65 10.91
C GLU A 85 -8.16 1.43 11.73
N ALA A 86 -9.31 1.33 11.05
CA ALA A 86 -10.60 1.13 11.71
C ALA A 86 -10.75 -0.26 12.36
N ILE A 87 -10.17 -1.30 11.78
CA ILE A 87 -10.29 -2.69 12.28
C ILE A 87 -9.09 -3.16 13.11
N ALA A 88 -8.03 -2.36 13.19
CA ALA A 88 -6.76 -2.79 13.78
C ALA A 88 -6.90 -3.35 15.20
N ASP A 89 -7.68 -2.67 16.03
CA ASP A 89 -7.90 -3.03 17.44
C ASP A 89 -8.85 -4.23 17.62
N GLU A 90 -9.59 -4.62 16.58
CA GLU A 90 -10.58 -5.71 16.61
C GLU A 90 -10.03 -7.01 16.04
N MET A 91 -8.85 -6.97 15.40
CA MET A 91 -8.24 -8.11 14.74
C MET A 91 -7.21 -8.81 15.63
N ASP A 92 -7.34 -10.14 15.77
CA ASP A 92 -6.35 -11.00 16.44
C ASP A 92 -5.12 -11.33 15.57
N VAL A 93 -5.07 -10.80 14.35
CA VAL A 93 -3.98 -10.96 13.39
C VAL A 93 -3.23 -9.64 13.19
N PRO A 94 -1.97 -9.65 12.74
CA PRO A 94 -1.26 -8.42 12.42
C PRO A 94 -2.01 -7.59 11.39
N VAL A 95 -2.27 -6.32 11.72
CA VAL A 95 -2.77 -5.33 10.76
C VAL A 95 -1.66 -4.33 10.48
N MET A 96 -1.38 -4.07 9.22
CA MET A 96 -0.21 -3.31 8.78
C MET A 96 -0.60 -2.12 7.90
N ALA A 97 0.10 -1.00 8.08
CA ALA A 97 0.23 0.02 7.07
C ALA A 97 1.50 -0.27 6.26
N VAL A 98 1.35 -0.42 4.94
CA VAL A 98 2.44 -0.75 4.03
C VAL A 98 2.68 0.42 3.08
N GLU A 99 3.95 0.75 2.90
CA GLU A 99 4.40 1.81 2.01
C GLU A 99 5.26 1.22 0.87
N VAL A 100 4.98 1.61 -0.37
CA VAL A 100 5.73 1.16 -1.55
C VAL A 100 6.06 2.30 -2.52
N HIS A 101 7.09 2.14 -3.33
CA HIS A 101 7.36 3.07 -4.44
C HIS A 101 6.29 2.95 -5.55
N PRO A 102 5.91 4.06 -6.22
CA PRO A 102 5.00 4.04 -7.36
C PRO A 102 5.74 3.64 -8.65
N THR A 103 6.44 2.50 -8.61
CA THR A 103 7.07 1.86 -9.77
C THR A 103 6.32 0.58 -10.13
N HIS A 104 6.73 -0.06 -11.22
CA HIS A 104 6.13 -1.32 -11.62
C HIS A 104 6.44 -2.44 -10.61
N GLU A 105 7.66 -2.43 -10.06
CA GLU A 105 8.17 -3.41 -9.10
C GLU A 105 7.55 -3.23 -7.71
N ARG A 106 6.94 -2.06 -7.42
CA ARG A 106 6.28 -1.74 -6.16
C ARG A 106 7.13 -2.09 -4.93
N LEU A 107 8.40 -1.70 -4.97
CA LEU A 107 9.34 -1.98 -3.89
C LEU A 107 8.81 -1.44 -2.57
N GLU A 108 8.73 -2.33 -1.57
CA GLU A 108 8.34 -1.98 -0.21
C GLU A 108 9.43 -1.11 0.44
N VAL A 109 8.99 0.02 0.98
CA VAL A 109 9.88 0.99 1.64
C VAL A 109 9.64 1.03 3.15
N GLY A 110 8.46 0.64 3.62
CA GLY A 110 8.12 0.67 5.04
C GLY A 110 6.91 -0.20 5.38
N VAL A 111 6.92 -0.72 6.60
CA VAL A 111 5.79 -1.43 7.24
C VAL A 111 5.66 -0.95 8.67
N VAL A 112 4.43 -0.59 9.05
CA VAL A 112 4.06 -0.22 10.42
C VAL A 112 2.93 -1.14 10.86
N HIS A 113 3.08 -1.79 12.01
CA HIS A 113 1.99 -2.54 12.62
C HIS A 113 1.01 -1.55 13.27
N LEU A 114 -0.26 -1.64 12.89
CA LEU A 114 -1.35 -0.84 13.41
C LEU A 114 -1.91 -1.39 14.73
N ASN A 115 -1.59 -2.65 15.06
CA ASN A 115 -1.96 -3.30 16.32
C ASN A 115 -0.77 -3.98 17.00
N ALA A 116 -1.01 -4.55 18.19
CA ALA A 116 0.04 -5.19 19.00
C ALA A 116 0.50 -6.56 18.46
N HIS A 117 -0.18 -7.09 17.44
CA HIS A 117 0.09 -8.39 16.86
C HIS A 117 1.21 -8.29 15.79
N ARG A 118 2.15 -9.23 15.81
CA ARG A 118 3.33 -9.27 14.92
C ARG A 118 3.48 -10.60 14.23
#